data_AF-A0A7U6GJM3-F1
#
_entry.id   AF-A0A7U6GJM3-F1
#
_cell.length_a   1.000
_cell.length_b   1.000
_cell.length_c   1.000
_cell.angle_alpha   90.00
_cell.angle_beta   90.00
_cell.angle_gamma   90.00
#
_symmetry.space_group_name_H-M   'P 1'
#
loop_
_entity.id
_entity.type
_entity.pdbx_description
1 polymer ?
#
loop_
_entity_poly.entity_id
_entity_poly.type
_entity_poly.pdbx_seq_one_letter_code
_entity_poly.pdbx_strand_id
1 'polypeptide(L)'
;MTEHAHTHAVPESGKRLAIVILLNFTITAAEIIGGLISGSLSLLSDALHNFSDGIAVIIAWIAIRLSLRPRSEKHTFGLKRAQVLAAVINAGALIAISIYLFVEAWQRFIEPQAIGGVVMTAVATIGLVANVIGTWLLHRGSKQNMNLKAAYLHLFSDAISSIGVILGGLAITFWNVYWIDPVLTVLIGLYVLKESLMIVWRSLHMFMLAAPDSLSLSEVREAVLGVTGVESIHHIHLWEVAENDIHFEAHIEVPDQPLHDAESIRHAIEKTLHDRFEITHVTLQVEPVGGECSTAALP
;
A
#
# COMPACT_ATOMS: atom_id res chain seq x y z
N MET A 1 28.35 -17.30 -18.22
CA MET A 1 27.35 -17.06 -19.29
C MET A 1 26.13 -17.91 -18.98
N THR A 2 25.15 -17.30 -18.34
CA THR A 2 23.70 -17.57 -18.47
C THR A 2 23.03 -16.43 -17.71
N GLU A 3 22.74 -15.36 -18.45
CA GLU A 3 21.94 -14.24 -18.01
C GLU A 3 20.50 -14.74 -17.77
N HIS A 4 20.01 -14.65 -16.55
CA HIS A 4 18.57 -14.67 -16.29
C HIS A 4 18.07 -13.22 -16.35
N ALA A 5 17.88 -12.75 -17.58
CA ALA A 5 17.16 -11.52 -17.85
C ALA A 5 15.67 -11.75 -17.50
N HIS A 6 15.23 -11.20 -16.36
CA HIS A 6 13.81 -11.01 -16.09
C HIS A 6 13.28 -9.89 -17.00
N THR A 7 13.08 -10.22 -18.27
CA THR A 7 12.34 -9.37 -19.20
C THR A 7 10.86 -9.48 -18.85
N HIS A 8 10.41 -8.67 -17.89
CA HIS A 8 8.99 -8.40 -17.75
C HIS A 8 8.53 -7.67 -19.01
N ALA A 9 7.90 -8.42 -19.91
CA ALA A 9 7.18 -7.88 -21.05
C ALA A 9 6.04 -6.98 -20.52
N VAL A 10 6.29 -5.66 -20.45
CA VAL A 10 5.23 -4.67 -20.20
C VAL A 10 5.34 -3.44 -21.12
N PRO A 11 5.22 -3.56 -22.46
CA PRO A 11 5.06 -2.38 -23.31
C PRO A 11 3.61 -1.83 -23.32
N GLU A 12 2.59 -2.70 -23.17
CA GLU A 12 1.17 -2.28 -23.22
C GLU A 12 0.64 -1.71 -21.89
N SER A 13 1.02 -2.26 -20.73
CA SER A 13 0.49 -1.80 -19.44
C SER A 13 1.05 -0.43 -19.04
N GLY A 14 2.30 -0.11 -19.42
CA GLY A 14 2.93 1.18 -19.10
C GLY A 14 2.24 2.35 -19.80
N LYS A 15 1.85 2.18 -21.07
CA LYS A 15 1.09 3.20 -21.81
C LYS A 15 -0.31 3.42 -21.23
N ARG A 16 -1.03 2.35 -20.89
CA ARG A 16 -2.36 2.46 -20.25
C ARG A 16 -2.27 3.12 -18.88
N LEU A 17 -1.28 2.77 -18.07
CA LEU A 17 -1.05 3.39 -16.77
C LEU A 17 -0.68 4.88 -16.91
N ALA A 18 0.17 5.25 -17.87
CA ALA A 18 0.51 6.65 -18.13
C ALA A 18 -0.71 7.48 -18.56
N ILE A 19 -1.61 6.92 -19.38
CA ILE A 19 -2.88 7.54 -19.75
C ILE A 19 -3.75 7.74 -18.50
N VAL A 20 -3.87 6.73 -17.64
CA VAL A 20 -4.65 6.82 -16.39
C VAL A 20 -4.07 7.88 -15.45
N ILE A 21 -2.75 7.96 -15.31
CA ILE A 21 -2.09 9.00 -14.50
C ILE A 21 -2.37 10.40 -15.06
N LEU A 22 -2.20 10.59 -16.37
CA LEU A 22 -2.46 11.89 -17.02
C LEU A 22 -3.93 12.30 -16.88
N LEU A 23 -4.85 11.34 -17.06
CA LEU A 23 -6.28 11.51 -16.88
C LEU A 23 -6.59 11.92 -15.43
N ASN A 24 -6.03 11.22 -14.43
CA ASN A 24 -6.21 11.54 -13.02
C ASN A 24 -5.80 12.99 -12.70
N PHE A 25 -4.57 13.39 -13.07
CA PHE A 25 -4.12 14.76 -12.84
C PHE A 25 -4.98 15.83 -13.55
N THR A 26 -5.49 15.51 -14.75
CA THR A 26 -6.35 16.43 -15.49
C THR A 26 -7.71 16.61 -14.81
N ILE A 27 -8.31 15.51 -14.34
CA ILE A 27 -9.56 15.52 -13.58
C ILE A 27 -9.36 16.27 -12.27
N THR A 28 -8.31 15.95 -11.52
CA THR A 28 -7.99 16.61 -10.26
C THR A 28 -7.87 18.13 -10.43
N ALA A 29 -7.23 18.60 -11.49
CA ALA A 29 -7.17 20.03 -11.78
C ALA A 29 -8.57 20.62 -12.05
N ALA A 30 -9.42 19.91 -12.80
CA ALA A 30 -10.80 20.32 -13.05
C ALA A 30 -11.65 20.33 -11.78
N GLU A 31 -11.44 19.37 -10.86
CA GLU A 31 -12.15 19.26 -9.58
C GLU A 31 -11.69 20.33 -8.59
N ILE A 32 -10.40 20.67 -8.53
CA ILE A 32 -9.90 21.80 -7.74
C ILE A 32 -10.56 23.10 -8.23
N ILE A 33 -10.48 23.37 -9.54
CA ILE A 33 -11.07 24.58 -10.13
C ILE A 33 -12.60 24.59 -9.92
N GLY A 34 -13.26 23.46 -10.16
CA GLY A 34 -14.69 23.28 -9.98
C GLY A 34 -15.15 23.43 -8.54
N GLY A 35 -14.40 22.88 -7.59
CA GLY A 35 -14.64 23.00 -6.15
C GLY A 35 -14.50 24.44 -5.67
N LEU A 36 -13.47 25.15 -6.13
CA LEU A 36 -13.28 26.58 -5.81
C LEU A 36 -14.39 27.46 -6.42
N ILE A 37 -14.79 27.23 -7.68
CA ILE A 37 -15.84 28.02 -8.34
C ILE A 37 -17.21 27.73 -7.76
N SER A 38 -17.54 26.45 -7.54
CA SER A 38 -18.83 26.05 -6.95
C SER A 38 -18.90 26.33 -5.46
N GLY A 39 -17.76 26.51 -4.81
CA GLY A 39 -17.64 26.52 -3.37
C GLY A 39 -17.96 25.16 -2.75
N SER A 40 -17.87 24.03 -3.45
CA SER A 40 -18.17 22.69 -2.91
C SER A 40 -16.95 22.09 -2.18
N LEU A 41 -17.12 21.72 -0.90
CA LEU A 41 -16.08 21.00 -0.16
C LEU A 41 -15.98 19.54 -0.58
N SER A 42 -17.08 18.90 -0.99
CA SER A 42 -17.04 17.50 -1.41
C SER A 42 -16.25 17.32 -2.71
N LEU A 43 -16.39 18.23 -3.68
CA LEU A 43 -15.50 18.27 -4.85
C LEU A 43 -14.05 18.53 -4.46
N LEU A 44 -13.79 19.48 -3.57
CA LEU A 44 -12.42 19.77 -3.13
C LEU A 44 -11.81 18.58 -2.38
N SER A 45 -12.61 17.83 -1.61
CA SER A 45 -12.19 16.61 -0.93
C SER A 45 -11.73 15.54 -1.90
N ASP A 46 -12.54 15.26 -2.93
CA ASP A 46 -12.21 14.28 -3.98
C ASP A 46 -10.92 14.70 -4.71
N ALA A 47 -10.83 15.99 -5.07
CA ALA A 47 -9.67 16.54 -5.75
C ALA A 47 -8.39 16.46 -4.91
N LEU A 48 -8.45 16.81 -3.62
CA LEU A 48 -7.28 16.79 -2.73
C LEU A 48 -6.78 15.36 -2.48
N HIS A 49 -7.69 14.39 -2.38
CA HIS A 49 -7.30 12.98 -2.30
C HIS A 49 -6.59 12.51 -3.57
N ASN A 50 -7.20 12.74 -4.74
CA ASN A 50 -6.63 12.38 -6.05
C ASN A 50 -5.29 13.06 -6.31
N PHE A 51 -5.15 14.32 -5.89
CA PHE A 51 -3.89 15.07 -5.95
C PHE A 51 -2.81 14.44 -5.08
N SER A 52 -3.14 14.11 -3.83
CA SER A 52 -2.22 13.48 -2.89
C SER A 52 -1.74 12.14 -3.43
N ASP A 53 -2.61 11.34 -4.05
CA ASP A 53 -2.24 10.07 -4.66
C ASP A 53 -1.30 10.26 -5.85
N GLY A 54 -1.53 11.29 -6.66
CA GLY A 54 -0.59 11.70 -7.71
C GLY A 54 0.80 12.05 -7.18
N ILE A 55 0.87 12.82 -6.08
CA ILE A 55 2.13 13.13 -5.39
C ILE A 55 2.75 11.85 -4.78
N ALA A 56 1.94 10.98 -4.19
CA ALA A 56 2.37 9.74 -3.59
C ALA A 56 3.11 8.86 -4.58
N VAL A 57 2.65 8.79 -5.83
CA VAL A 57 3.34 8.07 -6.91
C VAL A 57 4.73 8.63 -7.18
N ILE A 58 4.89 9.96 -7.18
CA ILE A 58 6.20 10.61 -7.36
C ILE A 58 7.13 10.29 -6.18
N ILE A 59 6.63 10.40 -4.94
CA ILE A 59 7.39 10.08 -3.73
C ILE A 59 7.77 8.59 -3.73
N ALA A 60 6.84 7.71 -4.09
CA ALA A 60 7.07 6.27 -4.19
C ALA A 60 8.13 5.95 -5.25
N TRP A 61 8.11 6.63 -6.41
CA TRP A 61 9.16 6.47 -7.41
C TRP A 61 10.55 6.87 -6.87
N ILE A 62 10.65 7.99 -6.15
CA ILE A 62 11.90 8.40 -5.48
C ILE A 62 12.32 7.36 -4.45
N ALA A 63 11.39 6.87 -3.63
CA ALA A 63 11.65 5.87 -2.60
C ALA A 63 12.13 4.53 -3.18
N ILE A 64 11.54 4.09 -4.31
CA ILE A 64 12.00 2.92 -5.06
C ILE A 64 13.43 3.13 -5.53
N ARG A 65 13.73 4.27 -6.16
CA ARG A 65 15.10 4.60 -6.61
C ARG A 65 16.10 4.61 -5.44
N LEU A 66 15.66 5.05 -4.26
CA LEU A 66 16.48 5.04 -3.06
C LEU A 66 16.70 3.61 -2.53
N SER A 67 15.66 2.78 -2.52
CA SER A 67 15.69 1.38 -2.08
C SER A 67 16.56 0.47 -2.94
N LEU A 68 16.77 0.84 -4.21
CA LEU A 68 17.66 0.16 -5.16
C LEU A 68 19.13 0.57 -5.02
N ARG A 69 19.47 1.53 -4.15
CA ARG A 69 20.87 1.89 -3.93
C ARG A 69 21.64 0.72 -3.31
N PRO A 70 22.91 0.51 -3.71
CA PRO A 70 23.77 -0.48 -3.08
C PRO A 70 23.90 -0.24 -1.57
N ARG A 71 24.13 -1.33 -0.84
CA ARG A 71 24.43 -1.30 0.60
C ARG A 71 25.69 -0.45 0.84
N SER A 72 25.74 0.24 1.96
CA SER A 72 26.92 0.98 2.41
C SER A 72 27.32 0.54 3.81
N GLU A 73 28.53 0.88 4.25
CA GLU A 73 28.99 0.56 5.61
C GLU A 73 28.05 1.13 6.69
N LYS A 74 27.44 2.30 6.43
CA LYS A 74 26.47 2.93 7.33
C LYS A 74 25.06 2.35 7.21
N HIS A 75 24.71 1.80 6.05
CA HIS A 75 23.40 1.23 5.77
C HIS A 75 23.58 -0.19 5.21
N THR A 76 23.84 -1.14 6.11
CA THR A 76 24.18 -2.54 5.79
C THR A 76 23.03 -3.29 5.13
N PHE A 77 21.77 -2.95 5.46
CA PHE A 77 20.57 -3.43 4.77
C PHE A 77 20.16 -2.54 3.59
N GLY A 78 20.92 -1.48 3.29
CA GLY A 78 20.55 -0.47 2.30
C GLY A 78 19.42 0.44 2.77
N LEU A 79 18.72 1.06 1.82
CA LEU A 79 17.65 2.03 2.08
C LEU A 79 16.26 1.46 1.75
N LYS A 80 16.07 0.16 2.01
CA LYS A 80 14.83 -0.57 1.71
C LYS A 80 13.59 0.06 2.34
N ARG A 81 13.71 0.51 3.59
CA ARG A 81 12.63 1.19 4.36
C ARG A 81 12.21 2.57 3.82
N ALA A 82 12.89 3.11 2.80
CA ALA A 82 12.47 4.36 2.17
C ALA A 82 11.04 4.28 1.63
N GLN A 83 10.62 3.11 1.15
CA GLN A 83 9.26 2.89 0.64
C GLN A 83 8.22 2.96 1.76
N VAL A 84 8.50 2.32 2.90
CA VAL A 84 7.65 2.38 4.10
C VAL A 84 7.51 3.82 4.60
N LEU A 85 8.62 4.57 4.62
CA LEU A 85 8.61 5.98 5.02
C LEU A 85 7.78 6.84 4.06
N ALA A 86 7.88 6.61 2.76
CA ALA A 86 7.06 7.30 1.76
C ALA A 86 5.56 7.05 1.98
N ALA A 87 5.17 5.81 2.26
CA ALA A 87 3.78 5.45 2.56
C ALA A 87 3.25 6.18 3.80
N VAL A 88 4.04 6.25 4.88
CA VAL A 88 3.67 6.98 6.11
C VAL A 88 3.52 8.48 5.86
N ILE A 89 4.43 9.09 5.09
CA ILE A 89 4.36 10.52 4.76
C ILE A 89 3.07 10.82 3.98
N ASN A 90 2.75 10.00 2.98
CA ASN A 90 1.52 10.18 2.20
C ASN A 90 0.26 10.00 3.06
N ALA A 91 0.19 8.92 3.85
CA ALA A 91 -0.94 8.67 4.72
C ALA A 91 -1.11 9.77 5.78
N GLY A 92 -0.01 10.29 6.33
CA GLY A 92 -0.03 11.43 7.24
C GLY A 92 -0.58 12.70 6.58
N ALA A 93 -0.23 12.98 5.33
CA ALA A 93 -0.77 14.11 4.57
C ALA A 93 -2.29 13.97 4.34
N LEU A 94 -2.75 12.78 3.95
CA LEU A 94 -4.19 12.49 3.77
C LEU A 94 -4.98 12.60 5.09
N ILE A 95 -4.41 12.16 6.22
CA ILE A 95 -5.02 12.35 7.54
C ILE A 95 -5.16 13.84 7.85
N ALA A 96 -4.11 14.64 7.62
CA ALA A 96 -4.15 16.09 7.86
C ALA A 96 -5.20 16.79 6.98
N ILE A 97 -5.28 16.42 5.69
CA ILE A 97 -6.31 16.91 4.77
C ILE A 97 -7.71 16.52 5.25
N SER A 98 -7.91 15.27 5.68
CA SER A 98 -9.21 14.79 6.17
C SER A 98 -9.68 15.55 7.41
N ILE A 99 -8.77 15.79 8.37
CA ILE A 99 -9.05 16.59 9.58
C ILE A 99 -9.43 18.03 9.19
N TYR A 100 -8.69 18.65 8.28
CA TYR A 100 -9.00 20.00 7.78
C TYR A 100 -10.41 20.06 7.17
N LEU A 101 -10.75 19.10 6.31
CA LEU A 101 -12.07 19.04 5.67
C LEU A 101 -13.21 18.80 6.67
N PHE A 102 -12.98 18.04 7.74
CA PHE A 102 -13.98 17.90 8.81
C PHE A 102 -14.23 19.19 9.56
N VAL A 103 -13.19 19.99 9.82
CA VAL A 103 -13.33 21.30 10.45
C VAL A 103 -14.14 22.24 9.54
N GLU A 104 -13.83 22.29 8.25
CA GLU A 104 -14.55 23.10 7.26
C GLU A 104 -16.01 22.64 7.08
N ALA A 105 -16.24 21.32 6.99
CA ALA A 105 -17.58 20.76 6.90
C ALA A 105 -18.42 21.10 8.14
N TRP A 106 -17.84 21.00 9.34
CA TRP A 106 -18.49 21.39 10.58
C TRP A 106 -18.87 22.87 10.62
N GLN A 107 -17.97 23.76 10.18
CA GLN A 107 -18.27 25.18 10.07
C GLN A 107 -19.44 25.44 9.12
N ARG A 108 -19.50 24.75 7.98
CA ARG A 108 -20.59 24.87 7.01
C ARG A 108 -21.93 24.28 7.46
N PHE A 109 -21.93 23.34 8.40
CA PHE A 109 -23.17 22.90 9.04
C PHE A 109 -23.77 24.00 9.92
N ILE A 110 -22.92 24.76 10.62
CA ILE A 110 -23.35 25.85 11.50
C ILE A 110 -23.76 27.07 10.67
N GLU A 111 -22.96 27.42 9.65
CA GLU A 111 -23.21 28.56 8.76
C GLU A 111 -23.26 28.09 7.30
N PRO A 112 -24.45 27.70 6.80
CA PRO A 112 -24.61 27.21 5.43
C PRO A 112 -24.21 28.24 4.40
N GLN A 113 -23.28 27.87 3.51
CA GLN A 113 -22.86 28.67 2.37
C GLN A 113 -23.60 28.23 1.11
N ALA A 114 -23.87 29.17 0.20
CA ALA A 114 -24.45 28.85 -1.10
C ALA A 114 -23.44 28.08 -1.95
N ILE A 115 -23.89 26.99 -2.59
CA ILE A 115 -23.05 26.12 -3.40
C ILE A 115 -23.60 26.11 -4.83
N GLY A 116 -22.71 26.31 -5.80
CA GLY A 116 -23.02 26.25 -7.22
C GLY A 116 -23.31 24.82 -7.68
N GLY A 117 -24.48 24.28 -7.35
CA GLY A 117 -24.87 22.89 -7.63
C GLY A 117 -24.73 22.47 -9.09
N VAL A 118 -24.95 23.37 -10.05
CA VAL A 118 -24.77 23.11 -11.49
C VAL A 118 -23.30 22.85 -11.82
N VAL A 119 -22.39 23.70 -11.33
CA VAL A 119 -20.94 23.53 -11.52
C VAL A 119 -20.47 22.26 -10.83
N MET A 120 -20.93 22.04 -9.59
CA MET A 120 -20.65 20.84 -8.82
C MET A 120 -21.01 19.56 -9.59
N THR A 121 -22.24 19.49 -10.11
CA THR A 121 -22.76 18.34 -10.87
C THR A 121 -21.99 18.14 -12.17
N ALA A 122 -21.72 19.22 -12.92
CA ALA A 122 -21.01 19.13 -14.20
C ALA A 122 -19.60 18.58 -14.03
N VAL A 123 -18.85 19.08 -13.03
CA VAL A 123 -17.48 18.65 -12.75
C VAL A 123 -17.46 17.20 -12.24
N ALA A 124 -18.34 16.84 -11.29
CA ALA A 124 -18.45 15.47 -10.80
C ALA A 124 -18.85 14.48 -11.91
N THR A 125 -19.65 14.92 -12.89
CA THR A 125 -19.98 14.10 -14.07
C THR A 125 -18.77 13.85 -14.96
N ILE A 126 -17.92 14.85 -15.16
CA ILE A 126 -16.66 14.69 -15.90
C ILE A 126 -15.75 13.70 -15.18
N GLY A 127 -15.59 13.84 -13.85
CA GLY A 127 -14.85 12.90 -13.01
C GLY A 127 -15.39 11.48 -13.11
N LEU A 128 -16.71 11.29 -12.96
CA LEU A 128 -17.36 9.99 -13.11
C LEU A 128 -17.08 9.34 -14.46
N VAL A 129 -17.26 10.08 -15.56
CA VAL A 129 -17.02 9.54 -16.92
C VAL A 129 -15.58 9.09 -17.05
N ALA A 130 -14.64 9.88 -16.55
CA ALA A 130 -13.23 9.59 -16.67
C ALA A 130 -12.82 8.39 -15.79
N ASN A 131 -13.31 8.31 -14.55
CA ASN A 131 -13.12 7.15 -13.67
C ASN A 131 -13.71 5.87 -14.28
N VAL A 132 -14.93 5.93 -14.84
CA VAL A 132 -15.55 4.79 -15.54
C VAL A 132 -14.73 4.33 -16.75
N ILE A 133 -14.21 5.27 -17.55
CA ILE A 133 -13.32 4.94 -18.69
C ILE A 133 -12.04 4.26 -18.17
N GLY A 134 -11.43 4.79 -17.10
CA GLY A 134 -10.24 4.22 -16.48
C GLY A 134 -10.50 2.80 -15.93
N THR A 135 -11.56 2.62 -15.16
CA THR A 135 -12.02 1.33 -14.64
C THR A 135 -12.25 0.33 -15.77
N TRP A 136 -12.93 0.73 -16.85
CA TRP A 136 -13.16 -0.13 -18.01
C TRP A 136 -11.86 -0.52 -18.73
N LEU A 137 -10.94 0.43 -18.92
CA LEU A 137 -9.63 0.19 -19.54
C LEU A 137 -8.80 -0.81 -18.75
N LEU A 138 -8.88 -0.78 -17.42
CA LEU A 138 -8.13 -1.66 -16.52
C LEU A 138 -8.83 -3.00 -16.24
N HIS A 139 -10.13 -3.14 -16.51
CA HIS A 139 -10.93 -4.33 -16.17
C HIS A 139 -10.36 -5.65 -16.71
N ARG A 140 -9.78 -5.66 -17.92
CA ARG A 140 -9.18 -6.88 -18.48
C ARG A 140 -7.85 -7.22 -17.81
N GLY A 141 -7.05 -6.21 -17.47
CA GLY A 141 -5.73 -6.39 -16.84
C GLY A 141 -5.82 -6.73 -15.34
N SER A 142 -6.87 -6.27 -14.66
CA SER A 142 -7.08 -6.53 -13.22
C SER A 142 -7.28 -7.99 -12.87
N LYS A 143 -7.68 -8.85 -13.82
CA LYS A 143 -7.82 -10.30 -13.60
C LYS A 143 -6.48 -11.04 -13.52
N GLN A 144 -5.41 -10.43 -14.01
CA GLN A 144 -4.11 -11.08 -14.19
C GLN A 144 -3.01 -10.49 -13.30
N ASN A 145 -3.20 -9.27 -12.78
CA ASN A 145 -2.18 -8.56 -12.03
C ASN A 145 -2.79 -7.84 -10.82
N MET A 146 -2.25 -8.13 -9.63
CA MET A 146 -2.72 -7.55 -8.36
C MET A 146 -2.59 -6.02 -8.33
N ASN A 147 -1.54 -5.46 -8.92
CA ASN A 147 -1.33 -4.01 -8.99
C ASN A 147 -2.38 -3.34 -9.89
N LEU A 148 -2.73 -3.99 -11.01
CA LEU A 148 -3.82 -3.51 -11.87
C LEU A 148 -5.19 -3.70 -11.21
N LYS A 149 -5.35 -4.74 -10.38
CA LYS A 149 -6.56 -4.95 -9.59
C LYS A 149 -6.74 -3.86 -8.54
N ALA A 150 -5.67 -3.48 -7.84
CA ALA A 150 -5.69 -2.37 -6.89
C ALA A 150 -6.08 -1.05 -7.58
N ALA A 151 -5.42 -0.70 -8.68
CA ALA A 151 -5.75 0.50 -9.45
C ALA A 151 -7.19 0.49 -10.00
N TYR A 152 -7.68 -0.68 -10.46
CA TYR A 152 -9.07 -0.85 -10.90
C TYR A 152 -10.07 -0.61 -9.76
N LEU A 153 -9.82 -1.17 -8.58
CA LEU A 153 -10.71 -1.04 -7.42
C LEU A 153 -10.74 0.40 -6.91
N HIS A 154 -9.60 1.09 -6.93
CA HIS A 154 -9.51 2.50 -6.56
C HIS A 154 -10.37 3.38 -7.47
N LEU A 155 -10.17 3.33 -8.80
CA LEU A 155 -10.98 4.11 -9.76
C LEU A 155 -12.48 3.76 -9.68
N PHE A 156 -12.81 2.51 -9.36
CA PHE A 156 -14.19 2.10 -9.15
C PHE A 156 -14.81 2.72 -7.89
N SER A 157 -14.05 2.79 -6.78
CA SER A 157 -14.48 3.49 -5.57
C SER A 157 -14.67 4.99 -5.83
N ASP A 158 -13.79 5.63 -6.59
CA ASP A 158 -13.92 7.05 -6.93
C ASP A 158 -15.14 7.30 -7.81
N ALA A 159 -15.43 6.41 -8.77
CA ALA A 159 -16.67 6.48 -9.54
C ALA A 159 -17.92 6.41 -8.65
N ILE A 160 -17.93 5.56 -7.61
CA ILE A 160 -19.03 5.51 -6.63
C ILE A 160 -19.13 6.83 -5.86
N SER A 161 -18.00 7.38 -5.42
CA SER A 161 -17.93 8.69 -4.74
C SER A 161 -18.51 9.80 -5.63
N SER A 162 -18.10 9.87 -6.91
CA SER A 162 -18.60 10.85 -7.87
C SER A 162 -20.11 10.76 -8.09
N ILE A 163 -20.71 9.56 -8.07
CA ILE A 163 -22.18 9.40 -8.12
C ILE A 163 -22.84 10.10 -6.92
N GLY A 164 -22.30 9.92 -5.71
CA GLY A 164 -22.78 10.61 -4.52
C GLY A 164 -22.73 12.13 -4.66
N VAL A 165 -21.62 12.65 -5.19
CA VAL A 165 -21.43 14.09 -5.46
C VAL A 165 -22.40 14.60 -6.52
N ILE A 166 -22.63 13.87 -7.61
CA ILE A 166 -23.62 14.22 -8.65
C ILE A 166 -25.03 14.30 -8.05
N LEU A 167 -25.44 13.28 -7.29
CA LEU A 167 -26.76 13.28 -6.66
C LEU A 167 -26.90 14.44 -5.68
N GLY A 168 -25.86 14.76 -4.92
CA GLY A 168 -25.83 15.93 -4.04
C GLY A 168 -25.91 17.25 -4.80
N GLY A 169 -25.17 17.41 -5.90
CA GLY A 169 -25.20 18.60 -6.74
C GLY A 169 -26.56 18.82 -7.40
N LEU A 170 -27.21 17.75 -7.88
CA LEU A 170 -28.59 17.80 -8.37
C LEU A 170 -29.54 18.21 -7.26
N ALA A 171 -29.36 17.65 -6.06
CA ALA A 171 -30.22 17.96 -4.93
C ALA A 171 -30.12 19.44 -4.51
N ILE A 172 -28.90 19.97 -4.45
CA ILE A 172 -28.63 21.39 -4.21
C ILE A 172 -29.27 22.25 -5.31
N THR A 173 -29.15 21.84 -6.58
CA THR A 173 -29.67 22.61 -7.72
C THR A 173 -31.19 22.72 -7.71
N PHE A 174 -31.91 21.63 -7.42
CA PHE A 174 -33.39 21.63 -7.49
C PHE A 174 -34.06 22.05 -6.18
N TRP A 175 -33.46 21.75 -5.03
CA TRP A 175 -34.09 21.96 -3.72
C TRP A 175 -33.35 22.94 -2.79
N ASN A 176 -32.22 23.53 -3.22
CA ASN A 176 -31.41 24.47 -2.43
C ASN A 176 -30.97 23.92 -1.06
N VAL A 177 -30.76 22.60 -0.97
CA VAL A 177 -30.36 21.88 0.25
C VAL A 177 -28.84 21.83 0.41
N TYR A 178 -28.25 22.97 0.80
CA TYR A 178 -26.79 23.15 0.86
C TYR A 178 -26.06 22.29 1.91
N TRP A 179 -26.76 21.80 2.94
CA TRP A 179 -26.16 20.94 3.98
C TRP A 179 -25.70 19.56 3.46
N ILE A 180 -26.15 19.17 2.25
CA ILE A 180 -25.75 17.89 1.64
C ILE A 180 -24.25 17.86 1.33
N ASP A 181 -23.66 18.98 0.89
CA ASP A 181 -22.23 19.01 0.56
C ASP A 181 -21.34 18.75 1.80
N PRO A 182 -21.53 19.41 2.96
CA PRO A 182 -20.84 19.02 4.20
C PRO A 182 -21.02 17.55 4.60
N VAL A 183 -22.21 16.96 4.41
CA VAL A 183 -22.41 15.52 4.67
C VAL A 183 -21.54 14.68 3.74
N LEU A 184 -21.56 14.96 2.44
CA LEU A 184 -20.76 14.25 1.46
C LEU A 184 -19.26 14.41 1.74
N THR A 185 -18.81 15.61 2.10
CA THR A 185 -17.43 15.87 2.53
C THR A 185 -17.04 15.00 3.73
N VAL A 186 -17.89 14.91 4.76
CA VAL A 186 -17.61 14.07 5.93
C VAL A 186 -17.57 12.59 5.54
N LEU A 187 -18.48 12.12 4.70
CA LEU A 187 -18.50 10.72 4.27
C LEU A 187 -17.25 10.34 3.46
N ILE A 188 -16.87 11.17 2.48
CA ILE A 188 -15.66 10.98 1.68
C ILE A 188 -14.42 11.08 2.58
N GLY A 189 -14.35 12.09 3.45
CA GLY A 189 -13.25 12.26 4.38
C GLY A 189 -13.09 11.10 5.37
N LEU A 190 -14.19 10.50 5.85
CA LEU A 190 -14.14 9.32 6.73
C LEU A 190 -13.60 8.09 5.99
N TYR A 191 -13.96 7.92 4.72
CA TYR A 191 -13.41 6.86 3.87
C TYR A 191 -11.89 7.05 3.69
N VAL A 192 -11.45 8.24 3.28
CA VAL A 192 -10.03 8.57 3.09
C VAL A 192 -9.24 8.43 4.40
N LEU A 193 -9.80 8.88 5.52
CA LEU A 193 -9.19 8.74 6.83
C LEU A 193 -8.99 7.26 7.20
N LYS A 194 -10.00 6.41 6.98
CA LYS A 194 -9.92 4.97 7.27
C LYS A 194 -8.80 4.31 6.48
N GLU A 195 -8.74 4.55 5.17
CA GLU A 195 -7.68 4.00 4.31
C GLU A 195 -6.30 4.48 4.76
N SER A 196 -6.17 5.78 5.07
CA SER A 196 -4.91 6.36 5.54
C SER A 196 -4.46 5.77 6.88
N LEU A 197 -5.38 5.59 7.83
CA LEU A 197 -5.07 4.96 9.12
C LEU A 197 -4.61 3.52 8.94
N MET A 198 -5.25 2.76 8.03
CA MET A 198 -4.82 1.39 7.73
C MET A 198 -3.38 1.34 7.19
N ILE A 199 -3.02 2.27 6.30
CA ILE A 199 -1.66 2.39 5.77
C ILE A 199 -0.66 2.73 6.88
N VAL A 200 -1.01 3.65 7.78
CA VAL A 200 -0.17 3.99 8.94
C VAL A 200 0.04 2.77 9.82
N TRP A 201 -1.02 2.04 10.19
CA TRP A 201 -0.92 0.84 11.02
C TRP A 201 -0.03 -0.23 10.39
N ARG A 202 -0.23 -0.55 9.10
CA ARG A 202 0.63 -1.51 8.38
C ARG A 202 2.10 -1.06 8.35
N SER A 203 2.33 0.23 8.16
CA SER A 203 3.69 0.78 8.14
C SER A 203 4.37 0.77 9.51
N LEU A 204 3.60 1.04 10.58
CA LEU A 204 4.09 0.92 11.96
C LEU A 204 4.44 -0.53 12.29
N HIS A 205 3.64 -1.52 11.88
CA HIS A 205 3.98 -2.93 12.04
C HIS A 205 5.32 -3.28 11.38
N MET A 206 5.57 -2.82 10.15
CA MET A 206 6.88 -3.02 9.50
C MET A 206 8.04 -2.35 10.26
N PHE A 207 7.83 -1.14 10.82
CA PHE A 207 8.85 -0.49 11.64
C PHE A 207 9.13 -1.22 12.95
N MET A 208 8.10 -1.82 13.53
CA MET A 208 8.16 -2.62 14.77
C MET A 208 8.70 -4.04 14.54
N LEU A 209 9.20 -4.35 13.35
CA LEU A 209 9.73 -5.68 12.99
C LEU A 209 8.69 -6.80 13.16
N ALA A 210 7.42 -6.49 12.91
CA ALA A 210 6.37 -7.49 12.97
C ALA A 210 6.51 -8.50 11.82
N ALA A 211 6.09 -9.74 12.08
CA ALA A 211 5.86 -10.74 11.04
C ALA A 211 4.71 -10.28 10.11
N PRO A 212 4.77 -10.58 8.81
CA PRO A 212 3.70 -10.24 7.89
C PRO A 212 2.43 -11.06 8.19
N ASP A 213 1.26 -10.41 8.12
CA ASP A 213 -0.04 -11.03 8.43
C ASP A 213 -0.38 -12.23 7.52
N SER A 214 0.28 -12.35 6.36
CA SER A 214 0.10 -13.44 5.41
C SER A 214 0.81 -14.73 5.81
N LEU A 215 1.73 -14.69 6.77
CA LEU A 215 2.53 -15.85 7.17
C LEU A 215 2.20 -16.29 8.59
N SER A 216 1.91 -17.59 8.74
CA SER A 216 1.83 -18.21 10.06
C SER A 216 3.19 -18.72 10.49
N LEU A 217 3.67 -18.26 11.64
CA LEU A 217 4.92 -18.75 12.23
C LEU A 217 4.89 -20.27 12.46
N SER A 218 3.71 -20.84 12.76
CA SER A 218 3.57 -22.29 12.94
C SER A 218 3.77 -23.05 11.63
N GLU A 219 3.24 -22.53 10.51
CA GLU A 219 3.40 -23.16 9.19
C GLU A 219 4.86 -23.10 8.72
N VAL A 220 5.54 -21.97 8.97
CA VAL A 220 6.97 -21.82 8.69
C VAL A 220 7.77 -22.84 9.53
N ARG A 221 7.47 -22.94 10.83
CA ARG A 221 8.11 -23.91 11.72
C ARG A 221 7.95 -25.34 11.24
N GLU A 222 6.73 -25.76 10.92
CA GLU A 222 6.43 -27.11 10.42
C GLU A 222 7.13 -27.39 9.09
N ALA A 223 7.22 -26.40 8.20
CA ALA A 223 7.94 -26.53 6.95
C ALA A 223 9.44 -26.77 7.15
N VAL A 224 10.06 -26.09 8.13
CA VAL A 224 11.47 -26.30 8.47
C VAL A 224 11.69 -27.66 9.11
N LEU A 225 10.82 -28.07 10.06
CA LEU A 225 10.88 -29.40 10.69
C LEU A 225 10.64 -30.56 9.70
N GLY A 226 9.96 -30.28 8.58
CA GLY A 226 9.79 -31.25 7.50
C GLY A 226 11.06 -31.52 6.69
N VAL A 227 12.12 -30.71 6.84
CA VAL A 227 13.40 -30.92 6.14
C VAL A 227 14.18 -32.02 6.84
N THR A 228 14.61 -33.03 6.08
CA THR A 228 15.38 -34.16 6.61
C THR A 228 16.68 -33.68 7.28
N GLY A 229 16.91 -34.13 8.51
CA GLY A 229 18.09 -33.79 9.30
C GLY A 229 17.90 -32.62 10.27
N VAL A 230 16.73 -31.96 10.26
CA VAL A 230 16.34 -30.99 11.30
C VAL A 230 15.64 -31.73 12.44
N GLU A 231 16.18 -31.62 13.65
CA GLU A 231 15.61 -32.24 14.85
C GLU A 231 14.71 -31.24 15.61
N SER A 232 15.14 -29.98 15.67
CA SER A 232 14.44 -28.92 16.37
C SER A 232 14.74 -27.56 15.73
N ILE A 233 13.82 -26.61 15.94
CA ILE A 233 13.97 -25.21 15.57
C ILE A 233 13.42 -24.34 16.71
N HIS A 234 14.18 -23.34 17.10
CA HIS A 234 13.85 -22.42 18.19
C HIS A 234 14.42 -21.01 17.92
N HIS A 235 14.12 -20.05 18.82
CA HIS A 235 14.54 -18.64 18.69
C HIS A 235 14.23 -18.04 17.30
N ILE A 236 12.98 -18.23 16.86
CA ILE A 236 12.53 -17.86 15.52
C ILE A 236 12.10 -16.40 15.51
N HIS A 237 12.72 -15.61 14.64
CA HIS A 237 12.35 -14.23 14.33
C HIS A 237 12.00 -14.11 12.85
N LEU A 238 10.84 -13.52 12.56
CA LEU A 238 10.33 -13.31 11.21
C LEU A 238 9.82 -11.88 11.11
N TRP A 239 10.33 -11.09 10.17
CA TRP A 239 9.91 -9.70 10.02
C TRP A 239 9.97 -9.21 8.57
N GLU A 240 9.17 -8.18 8.29
CA GLU A 240 9.17 -7.50 6.98
C GLU A 240 10.04 -6.23 7.04
N VAL A 241 11.01 -6.10 6.13
CA VAL A 241 11.87 -4.91 6.04
C VAL A 241 11.28 -3.86 5.11
N ALA A 242 10.65 -4.31 4.04
CA ALA A 242 9.91 -3.53 3.06
C ALA A 242 8.92 -4.49 2.36
N GLU A 243 8.04 -3.94 1.53
CA GLU A 243 7.04 -4.75 0.81
C GLU A 243 7.72 -5.86 -0.01
N ASN A 244 7.33 -7.11 0.27
CA ASN A 244 7.91 -8.33 -0.32
C ASN A 244 9.42 -8.53 -0.02
N ASP A 245 9.92 -8.01 1.10
CA ASP A 245 11.28 -8.24 1.58
C ASP A 245 11.23 -8.80 3.01
N ILE A 246 11.05 -10.11 3.10
CA ILE A 246 10.82 -10.85 4.35
C ILE A 246 12.11 -11.49 4.82
N HIS A 247 12.48 -11.20 6.06
CA HIS A 247 13.66 -11.71 6.72
C HIS A 247 13.29 -12.74 7.78
N PHE A 248 14.12 -13.79 7.87
CA PHE A 248 13.95 -14.88 8.81
C PHE A 248 15.28 -15.17 9.52
N GLU A 249 15.22 -15.31 10.83
CA GLU A 249 16.31 -15.76 11.67
C GLU A 249 15.82 -16.88 12.58
N ALA A 250 16.59 -17.96 12.69
CA ALA A 250 16.28 -19.04 13.61
C ALA A 250 17.51 -19.84 14.00
N HIS A 251 17.39 -20.58 15.09
CA HIS A 251 18.34 -21.59 15.50
C HIS A 251 17.80 -22.96 15.11
N ILE A 252 18.64 -23.78 14.49
CA ILE A 252 18.28 -25.14 14.06
C ILE A 252 19.20 -26.15 14.72
N GLU A 253 18.61 -27.20 15.29
CA GLU A 253 19.35 -28.32 15.86
C GLU A 253 19.47 -29.43 14.82
N VAL A 254 20.70 -29.87 14.59
CA VAL A 254 21.03 -30.97 13.67
C VAL A 254 21.91 -31.99 14.38
N PRO A 255 21.91 -33.28 13.96
CA PRO A 255 22.80 -34.29 14.52
C PRO A 255 24.27 -33.87 14.45
N ASP A 256 25.09 -34.37 15.38
CA ASP A 256 26.54 -34.12 15.36
C ASP A 256 27.15 -34.71 14.08
N GLN A 257 27.59 -33.82 13.20
CA GLN A 257 28.06 -34.16 11.86
C GLN A 257 29.04 -33.10 11.35
N PRO A 258 29.86 -33.41 10.33
CA PRO A 258 30.72 -32.43 9.70
C PRO A 258 29.93 -31.20 9.24
N LEU A 259 30.51 -30.00 9.42
CA LEU A 259 29.86 -28.74 9.04
C LEU A 259 29.39 -28.72 7.58
N HIS A 260 30.16 -29.34 6.69
CA HIS A 260 29.80 -29.47 5.26
C HIS A 260 28.47 -30.18 5.04
N ASP A 261 28.17 -31.23 5.82
CA ASP A 261 26.91 -31.96 5.71
C ASP A 261 25.75 -31.13 6.29
N ALA A 262 26.00 -30.37 7.36
CA ALA A 262 25.03 -29.43 7.92
C ALA A 262 24.71 -28.25 6.98
N GLU A 263 25.66 -27.81 6.16
CA GLU A 263 25.41 -26.79 5.13
C GLU A 263 24.36 -27.26 4.10
N SER A 264 24.31 -28.56 3.79
CA SER A 264 23.32 -29.10 2.85
C SER A 264 21.89 -28.98 3.41
N ILE A 265 21.72 -29.22 4.72
CA ILE A 265 20.46 -29.03 5.45
C ILE A 265 20.08 -27.55 5.43
N ARG A 266 21.02 -26.65 5.75
CA ARG A 266 20.79 -25.19 5.71
C ARG A 266 20.27 -24.74 4.34
N HIS A 267 20.89 -25.18 3.24
CA HIS A 267 20.44 -24.83 1.88
C HIS A 267 19.05 -25.40 1.55
N ALA A 268 18.72 -26.61 2.03
CA ALA A 268 17.41 -27.20 1.84
C ALA A 268 16.32 -26.41 2.57
N ILE A 269 16.62 -25.91 3.78
CA ILE A 269 15.73 -25.02 4.54
C ILE A 269 15.55 -23.69 3.79
N GLU A 270 16.64 -23.04 3.38
CA GLU A 270 16.59 -21.76 2.65
C GLU A 270 15.74 -21.86 1.38
N LYS A 271 15.92 -22.94 0.61
CA LYS A 271 15.11 -23.20 -0.57
C LYS A 271 13.63 -23.39 -0.23
N THR A 272 13.34 -24.14 0.83
CA THR A 272 11.95 -24.38 1.28
C THR A 272 11.29 -23.07 1.71
N LEU A 273 12.01 -22.23 2.46
CA LEU A 273 11.54 -20.93 2.93
C LEU A 273 11.28 -19.96 1.77
N HIS A 274 12.19 -19.92 0.79
CA HIS A 274 12.03 -19.12 -0.41
C HIS A 274 10.85 -19.59 -1.28
N ASP A 275 10.83 -20.88 -1.65
CA ASP A 275 9.88 -21.40 -2.64
C ASP A 275 8.43 -21.45 -2.13
N ARG A 276 8.22 -21.60 -0.82
CA ARG A 276 6.88 -21.69 -0.22
C ARG A 276 6.36 -20.39 0.38
N PHE A 277 7.25 -19.54 0.89
CA PHE A 277 6.87 -18.38 1.69
C PHE A 277 7.47 -17.06 1.21
N GLU A 278 8.24 -17.07 0.10
CA GLU A 278 8.89 -15.89 -0.47
C GLU A 278 9.82 -15.16 0.51
N ILE A 279 10.40 -15.91 1.47
CA ILE A 279 11.39 -15.37 2.41
C ILE A 279 12.69 -15.11 1.64
N THR A 280 13.11 -13.85 1.59
CA THR A 280 14.20 -13.36 0.73
C THR A 280 15.56 -13.37 1.43
N HIS A 281 15.56 -13.31 2.75
CA HIS A 281 16.78 -13.28 3.55
C HIS A 281 16.67 -14.21 4.76
N VAL A 282 17.60 -15.16 4.87
CA VAL A 282 17.60 -16.19 5.91
C VAL A 282 18.94 -16.18 6.62
N THR A 283 18.91 -16.19 7.96
CA THR A 283 20.06 -16.44 8.82
C THR A 283 19.73 -17.61 9.74
N LEU A 284 20.53 -18.68 9.66
CA LEU A 284 20.32 -19.88 10.47
C LEU A 284 21.56 -20.13 11.31
N GLN A 285 21.39 -20.14 12.63
CA GLN A 285 22.40 -20.62 13.56
C GLN A 285 22.26 -22.13 13.69
N VAL A 286 23.29 -22.88 13.29
CA VAL A 286 23.30 -24.35 13.37
C VAL A 286 23.87 -24.78 14.71
N GLU A 287 23.12 -25.59 15.44
CA GLU A 287 23.47 -26.10 16.76
C GLU A 287 23.45 -27.64 16.75
N PRO A 288 24.34 -28.30 17.51
CA PRO A 288 24.26 -29.74 17.70
C PRO A 288 23.09 -30.09 18.62
N VAL A 289 22.46 -31.25 18.39
CA VAL A 289 21.41 -31.78 19.28
C VAL A 289 21.91 -31.85 20.73
N GLY A 290 21.14 -31.26 21.64
CA GLY A 290 21.48 -31.24 23.08
C GLY A 290 22.59 -30.26 23.47
N GLY A 291 23.01 -29.37 22.56
CA GLY A 291 23.87 -28.24 22.89
C GLY A 291 23.17 -27.21 23.81
N GLU A 292 23.96 -26.48 24.60
CA GLU A 292 23.43 -25.38 25.41
C GLU A 292 23.22 -24.13 24.53
N CYS A 293 21.98 -23.67 24.38
CA CYS A 293 21.66 -22.41 23.72
C CYS A 293 21.51 -21.29 24.76
N SER A 294 22.44 -20.34 24.79
CA SER A 294 22.43 -19.21 25.74
C SER A 294 21.35 -18.17 25.44
N THR A 295 20.84 -18.11 24.21
CA THR A 295 19.80 -17.17 23.77
C THR A 295 18.40 -17.77 23.81
N ALA A 296 18.24 -19.09 23.95
CA ALA A 296 16.94 -19.73 24.11
C ALA A 296 16.17 -19.27 25.38
N ALA A 297 16.88 -18.66 26.33
CA ALA A 297 16.33 -18.10 27.56
C ALA A 297 15.97 -16.60 27.48
N LEU A 298 16.22 -15.93 26.36
CA LEU A 298 15.87 -14.52 26.18
C LEU A 298 14.39 -14.38 25.76
N PRO A 299 13.64 -13.45 26.37
CA PRO A 299 12.21 -13.24 26.11
C PRO A 299 11.94 -12.64 24.73
#